data_AF-A0A2M7ALU2-F1
#
_entry.id   AF-A0A2M7ALU2-F1
#
_cell.length_a   1.000
_cell.length_b   1.000
_cell.length_c   1.000
_cell.angle_alpha   90.00
_cell.angle_beta   90.00
_cell.angle_gamma   90.00
#
_symmetry.space_group_name_H-M   'P 1'
#
loop_
_entity.id
_entity.type
_entity.pdbx_description
1 polymer ?
#
loop_
_entity_poly.entity_id
_entity_poly.type
_entity_poly.pdbx_seq_one_letter_code
_entity_poly.pdbx_strand_id
1 'polypeptide(L)'
;MIKTMADSLLLLQLEKEIALLLLDKLEDLEITPERAAQIARFILHSLPDGINDEQISAIIPKLDDTFTELSGIVHQHLVCYEQKNKEITLDNVRELMQQKNFQQASELMKKYLEKKI
;
A
#
# COMPACT_ATOMS: atom_id res chain seq x y z
N MET A 1 26.02 -18.67 2.83
CA MET A 1 24.65 -19.02 3.28
C MET A 1 23.77 -17.83 2.94
N ILE A 2 23.22 -17.78 1.72
CA ILE A 2 22.39 -16.66 1.26
C ILE A 2 20.95 -17.16 1.31
N LYS A 3 20.22 -16.77 2.35
CA LYS A 3 18.79 -17.00 2.45
C LYS A 3 18.13 -15.78 1.81
N THR A 4 18.05 -15.77 0.47
CA THR A 4 17.17 -14.85 -0.24
C THR A 4 15.75 -15.32 0.04
N MET A 5 15.15 -14.77 1.11
CA MET A 5 13.70 -14.68 1.16
C MET A 5 13.31 -13.79 0.00
N ALA A 6 12.40 -14.24 -0.86
CA ALA A 6 11.92 -13.41 -1.95
C ALA A 6 11.27 -12.17 -1.34
N ASP A 7 11.89 -11.01 -1.51
CA ASP A 7 11.27 -9.75 -1.12
C ASP A 7 9.94 -9.60 -1.85
N SER A 8 8.94 -9.14 -1.12
CA SER A 8 7.64 -8.84 -1.72
C SER A 8 7.85 -7.88 -2.89
N LEU A 9 7.21 -8.18 -4.02
CA LEU A 9 7.21 -7.26 -5.18
C LEU A 9 6.65 -5.88 -4.78
N LEU A 10 5.70 -5.85 -3.85
CA LEU A 10 5.13 -4.62 -3.30
C LEU A 10 6.14 -3.85 -2.47
N LEU A 11 6.95 -4.53 -1.64
CA LEU A 11 8.01 -3.91 -0.85
C LEU A 11 9.02 -3.20 -1.76
N LEU A 12 9.55 -3.93 -2.75
CA LEU A 12 10.54 -3.40 -3.69
C LEU A 12 10.00 -2.20 -4.48
N GLN A 13 8.73 -2.24 -4.88
CA GLN A 13 8.08 -1.12 -5.55
C GLN A 13 7.96 0.10 -4.63
N LEU A 14 7.47 -0.10 -3.41
CA LEU A 14 7.30 0.97 -2.43
C LEU A 14 8.64 1.64 -2.07
N GLU A 15 9.68 0.87 -1.81
CA GLU A 15 11.02 1.39 -1.52
C GLU A 15 11.58 2.22 -2.67
N LYS A 16 11.39 1.75 -3.92
CA LYS A 16 11.81 2.48 -5.12
C LYS A 16 11.06 3.81 -5.25
N GLU A 17 9.75 3.80 -5.06
CA GLU A 17 8.92 5.01 -5.17
C GLU A 17 9.29 6.04 -4.09
N ILE A 18 9.55 5.60 -2.86
CA ILE A 18 10.03 6.46 -1.79
C ILE A 18 11.42 7.01 -2.12
N ALA A 19 12.33 6.19 -2.64
CA ALA A 19 13.67 6.64 -3.01
C ALA A 19 13.63 7.71 -4.11
N LEU A 20 12.76 7.54 -5.11
CA LEU A 20 12.54 8.53 -6.17
C LEU A 20 11.97 9.83 -5.59
N LEU A 21 10.95 9.74 -4.73
CA LEU A 21 10.38 10.91 -4.05
C LEU A 21 11.43 11.70 -3.25
N LEU A 22 12.29 11.00 -2.52
CA LEU A 22 13.35 11.65 -1.74
C LEU A 22 14.38 12.32 -2.65
N LEU A 23 14.72 11.70 -3.78
CA LEU A 23 15.63 12.28 -4.76
C LEU A 23 15.04 13.57 -5.35
N ASP A 24 13.80 13.51 -5.84
CA ASP A 24 13.10 14.67 -6.42
C ASP A 24 13.04 15.84 -5.42
N LYS A 25 12.68 15.55 -4.16
CA LYS A 25 12.63 16.56 -3.09
C LYS A 25 13.99 17.16 -2.72
N LEU A 26 15.07 16.39 -2.85
CA LEU A 26 16.44 16.87 -2.65
C LEU A 26 16.88 17.75 -3.82
N GLU A 27 16.58 17.36 -5.06
CA GLU A 27 16.88 18.14 -6.26
C GLU A 27 16.18 19.50 -6.25
N ASP A 28 14.93 19.53 -5.79
CA ASP A 28 14.12 20.74 -5.65
C ASP A 28 14.44 21.56 -4.38
N LEU A 29 15.40 21.12 -3.55
CA LEU A 29 15.78 21.73 -2.28
C LEU A 29 14.62 21.85 -1.26
N GLU A 30 13.58 21.03 -1.38
CA GLU A 30 12.44 20.98 -0.45
C GLU A 30 12.81 20.34 0.90
N ILE A 31 13.79 19.43 0.89
CA ILE A 31 14.32 18.76 2.08
C ILE A 31 15.85 18.78 2.09
N THR A 32 16.45 18.60 3.27
CA THR A 32 17.90 18.45 3.39
C THR A 32 18.33 16.98 3.31
N PRO A 33 19.61 16.68 3.00
CA PRO A 33 20.13 15.32 3.04
C PRO A 33 19.91 14.61 4.38
N GLU A 34 20.00 15.34 5.50
CA GLU A 34 19.75 14.80 6.84
C GLU A 34 18.28 14.40 7.02
N ARG A 35 17.36 15.22 6.51
CA ARG A 35 15.91 14.92 6.55
C ARG A 35 15.59 13.71 5.68
N ALA A 36 16.15 13.62 4.47
CA ALA A 36 16.01 12.45 3.61
C ALA A 36 16.57 11.18 4.29
N ALA A 37 17.71 11.27 4.96
CA ALA A 37 18.28 10.15 5.72
C ALA A 37 17.41 9.72 6.91
N GLN A 38 16.74 10.65 7.59
CA GLN A 38 15.77 10.32 8.65
C GLN A 38 14.59 9.52 8.10
N ILE A 39 14.01 9.97 6.98
CA ILE A 39 12.90 9.30 6.32
C ILE A 39 13.33 7.90 5.88
N ALA A 40 14.46 7.76 5.18
CA ALA A 40 14.96 6.47 4.71
C ALA A 40 15.17 5.47 5.86
N ARG A 41 15.75 5.92 6.98
CA ARG A 41 15.93 5.06 8.17
C ARG A 41 14.60 4.63 8.78
N PHE A 42 13.63 5.54 8.86
CA PHE A 42 12.29 5.22 9.35
C PHE A 42 11.60 4.16 8.49
N ILE A 43 11.72 4.28 7.16
CA ILE A 43 11.14 3.33 6.21
C ILE A 43 11.76 1.94 6.36
N LEU A 44 13.10 1.85 6.34
CA LEU A 44 13.81 0.57 6.52
C LEU A 44 13.51 -0.09 7.87
N HIS A 45 13.22 0.72 8.90
CA HIS A 45 12.81 0.20 10.20
C HIS A 45 11.35 -0.28 10.21
N SER A 46 10.47 0.44 9.52
CA SER A 46 9.03 0.15 9.48
C SER A 46 8.70 -1.01 8.53
N LEU A 47 9.54 -1.24 7.53
CA LEU A 47 9.34 -2.25 6.49
C LEU A 47 10.58 -3.17 6.44
N PRO A 48 10.74 -4.09 7.41
CA PRO A 48 11.87 -5.00 7.43
C PRO A 48 11.77 -6.07 6.32
N ASP A 49 12.91 -6.60 5.89
CA ASP A 49 12.99 -7.70 4.94
C ASP A 49 12.10 -8.89 5.33
N GLY A 50 11.47 -9.52 4.33
CA GLY A 50 10.59 -10.67 4.53
C GLY A 50 9.20 -10.33 5.10
N ILE A 51 8.85 -9.05 5.22
CA ILE A 51 7.47 -8.60 5.47
C ILE A 51 6.56 -9.00 4.30
N ASN A 52 5.32 -9.42 4.61
CA ASN A 52 4.35 -9.82 3.60
C ASN A 52 3.46 -8.64 3.14
N ASP A 53 2.79 -8.80 2.00
CA ASP A 53 1.95 -7.76 1.37
C ASP A 53 0.84 -7.23 2.29
N GLU A 54 0.23 -8.09 3.13
CA GLU A 54 -0.83 -7.69 4.06
C GLU A 54 -0.28 -6.78 5.17
N GLN A 55 0.87 -7.13 5.72
CA GLN A 55 1.58 -6.33 6.71
C GLN A 55 2.05 -5.00 6.13
N ILE A 56 2.61 -5.00 4.90
CA ILE A 56 2.98 -3.78 4.18
C ILE A 56 1.75 -2.87 4.03
N SER A 57 0.63 -3.42 3.55
CA SER A 57 -0.62 -2.68 3.36
C SER A 57 -1.19 -2.10 4.66
N ALA A 58 -0.93 -2.74 5.80
CA ALA A 58 -1.33 -2.23 7.12
C ALA A 58 -0.41 -1.14 7.68
N ILE A 59 0.83 -1.05 7.18
CA ILE A 59 1.85 -0.07 7.61
C ILE A 59 1.81 1.19 6.76
N ILE A 60 1.60 1.06 5.44
CA ILE A 60 1.51 2.18 4.50
C ILE A 60 0.67 3.37 5.02
N PRO A 61 -0.56 3.18 5.54
CA PRO A 61 -1.39 4.30 5.98
C PRO A 61 -0.83 5.10 7.16
N LYS A 62 0.20 4.59 7.84
CA LYS A 62 0.82 5.21 9.02
C LYS A 62 2.17 5.86 8.71
N LEU A 63 2.66 5.71 7.47
CA LEU A 63 3.97 6.23 7.11
C LEU A 63 3.99 7.76 7.13
N ASP A 64 2.88 8.39 6.74
CA ASP A 64 2.78 9.84 6.69
C ASP A 64 2.41 10.51 8.02
N ASP A 65 1.96 9.74 9.02
CA ASP A 65 1.77 10.22 10.40
C ASP A 65 3.08 10.81 10.98
N THR A 66 4.22 10.21 10.63
CA THR A 66 5.54 10.65 11.10
C THR A 66 6.24 11.57 10.10
N PHE A 67 6.05 11.33 8.80
CA PHE A 67 6.69 12.09 7.72
C PHE A 67 5.68 12.46 6.65
N THR A 68 5.13 13.67 6.74
CA THR A 68 4.17 14.23 5.78
C THR A 68 4.68 14.26 4.34
N GLU A 69 6.01 14.22 4.15
CA GLU A 69 6.65 14.09 2.85
C GLU A 69 6.18 12.84 2.09
N LEU A 70 5.75 11.80 2.81
CA LEU A 70 5.30 10.52 2.27
C LEU A 70 3.81 10.49 1.90
N SER A 71 3.01 11.51 2.26
CA SER A 71 1.55 11.50 2.07
C SER A 71 1.13 11.21 0.62
N GLY A 72 1.91 11.68 -0.36
CA GLY A 72 1.65 11.39 -1.78
C GLY A 72 1.69 9.89 -2.10
N ILE A 73 2.75 9.21 -1.64
CA ILE A 73 2.92 7.76 -1.81
C ILE A 73 1.84 7.00 -1.06
N VAL A 74 1.59 7.37 0.20
CA VAL A 74 0.53 6.74 1.02
C VAL A 74 -0.82 6.83 0.31
N HIS A 75 -1.18 8.00 -0.18
CA HIS A 75 -2.44 8.19 -0.89
C HIS A 75 -2.54 7.33 -2.16
N GLN A 76 -1.48 7.28 -2.98
CA GLN A 76 -1.44 6.49 -4.20
C GLN A 76 -1.67 4.99 -3.92
N HIS A 77 -1.00 4.45 -2.90
CA HIS A 77 -1.15 3.05 -2.51
C HIS A 77 -2.52 2.75 -1.93
N LEU A 78 -3.08 3.65 -1.11
CA LEU A 78 -4.44 3.50 -0.60
C LEU A 78 -5.48 3.46 -1.72
N VAL A 79 -5.39 4.38 -2.69
CA VAL A 79 -6.29 4.40 -3.85
C VAL A 79 -6.16 3.11 -4.67
N CYS A 80 -4.93 2.65 -4.92
CA CYS A 80 -4.69 1.41 -5.65
C CYS A 80 -5.27 0.19 -4.93
N TYR A 81 -5.07 0.12 -3.61
CA TYR A 81 -5.60 -0.95 -2.76
C TYR A 81 -7.13 -0.96 -2.73
N GLU A 82 -7.77 0.20 -2.58
CA GLU A 82 -9.23 0.33 -2.63
C GLU A 82 -9.79 -0.10 -3.98
N GLN A 83 -9.14 0.32 -5.08
CA GLN A 83 -9.56 -0.01 -6.43
C GLN A 83 -9.42 -1.52 -6.71
N LYS A 84 -8.29 -2.13 -6.33
CA LYS A 84 -8.08 -3.57 -6.46
C LYS A 84 -9.11 -4.37 -5.65
N ASN A 85 -9.40 -3.95 -4.42
CA ASN A 85 -10.42 -4.58 -3.59
C ASN A 85 -11.82 -4.44 -4.18
N LYS A 86 -12.13 -3.28 -4.76
CA LYS A 86 -13.40 -3.06 -5.46
C LYS A 86 -13.54 -3.98 -6.67
N GLU A 87 -12.50 -4.11 -7.48
CA GLU A 87 -12.51 -4.99 -8.66
C GLU A 87 -12.68 -6.46 -8.28
N ILE A 88 -11.93 -6.96 -7.29
CA ILE A 88 -12.09 -8.33 -6.77
C ILE A 88 -13.52 -8.55 -6.25
N THR A 89 -14.08 -7.59 -5.51
CA THR A 89 -15.45 -7.66 -5.00
C THR A 89 -16.47 -7.72 -6.14
N LEU A 90 -16.29 -6.90 -7.17
CA LEU A 90 -17.17 -6.87 -8.34
C LEU A 90 -17.11 -8.17 -9.15
N ASP A 91 -15.93 -8.75 -9.32
CA ASP A 91 -15.76 -10.01 -10.03
C ASP A 91 -16.42 -11.17 -9.26
N ASN A 92 -16.24 -11.23 -7.93
CA ASN A 92 -16.93 -12.20 -7.08
C ASN A 92 -18.46 -12.05 -7.13
N VAL A 93 -18.96 -10.80 -7.10
CA VAL A 93 -20.38 -10.51 -7.27
C VAL A 93 -20.88 -10.97 -8.65
N ARG A 94 -20.12 -10.70 -9.72
CA ARG A 94 -20.47 -11.12 -11.08
C ARG A 94 -20.56 -12.64 -11.17
N GLU A 95 -19.61 -13.36 -10.59
CA GLU A 95 -19.62 -14.82 -10.54
C GLU A 95 -20.86 -15.35 -9.80
N LEU A 96 -21.17 -14.80 -8.62
CA LEU A 96 -22.35 -15.18 -7.84
C LEU A 96 -23.67 -14.90 -8.59
N MET A 97 -23.75 -13.79 -9.33
CA MET A 97 -24.90 -13.48 -10.18
C MET A 97 -25.05 -14.48 -11.33
N GLN A 98 -23.94 -14.87 -11.97
CA GLN A 98 -23.95 -15.90 -13.03
C GLN A 98 -24.41 -17.26 -12.47
N GLN A 99 -24.05 -17.57 -11.23
CA GLN A 99 -24.50 -18.76 -10.50
C GLN A 99 -25.95 -18.64 -9.96
N LYS A 100 -26.67 -17.54 -10.27
CA LYS A 100 -28.01 -17.20 -9.75
C LYS A 100 -28.10 -17.13 -8.22
N ASN A 101 -26.97 -16.94 -7.56
CA ASN A 101 -26.86 -16.84 -6.12
C ASN A 101 -26.97 -15.38 -5.65
N PHE A 102 -28.14 -14.79 -5.91
CA PHE A 102 -28.39 -13.36 -5.68
C PHE A 102 -28.31 -12.95 -4.21
N GLN A 103 -28.64 -13.86 -3.29
CA GLN A 103 -28.58 -13.60 -1.86
C GLN A 103 -27.14 -13.36 -1.40
N GLN A 104 -26.21 -14.25 -1.77
CA GLN A 104 -24.79 -14.10 -1.42
C GLN A 104 -24.15 -12.90 -2.13
N ALA A 105 -24.54 -12.61 -3.37
CA ALA A 105 -24.09 -11.41 -4.07
C ALA A 105 -24.50 -10.12 -3.31
N SER A 106 -25.75 -10.06 -2.84
CA SER A 106 -26.28 -8.94 -2.06
C SER A 106 -25.56 -8.78 -0.71
N GLU A 107 -25.30 -9.89 -0.01
CA GLU A 107 -24.55 -9.87 1.26
C GLU A 107 -23.11 -9.41 1.07
N LEU A 108 -22.43 -9.82 -0.01
CA LEU A 108 -21.06 -9.42 -0.30
C LEU A 108 -20.96 -7.93 -0.63
N MET A 109 -21.93 -7.38 -1.38
CA MET A 109 -22.04 -5.93 -1.61
C MET A 109 -22.28 -5.17 -0.30
N LYS A 110 -23.18 -5.64 0.58
CA LYS A 110 -23.43 -5.00 1.88
C LYS A 110 -22.17 -4.97 2.75
N LYS A 111 -21.45 -6.08 2.86
CA LYS A 111 -20.19 -6.16 3.61
C LYS A 111 -19.12 -5.21 3.08
N TYR A 112 -19.02 -5.04 1.76
CA TYR A 112 -18.09 -4.07 1.16
C TYR A 112 -18.47 -2.62 1.54
N LEU A 113 -19.75 -2.29 1.54
CA LEU A 113 -20.24 -0.96 1.94
C LEU A 113 -20.01 -0.69 3.44
N GLU A 114 -20.28 -1.67 4.31
CA GLU A 114 -20.07 -1.57 5.75
C GLU A 114 -18.59 -1.35 6.12
N LYS A 115 -17.65 -1.91 5.35
CA LYS A 115 -16.21 -1.68 5.53
C LYS A 115 -15.74 -0.29 5.11
N LYS A 116 -16.54 0.46 4.35
CA LYS A 116 -16.19 1.78 3.81
C LYS A 116 -16.69 2.94 4.71
N ILE A 117 -17.63 2.66 5.62
CA ILE A 117 -18.22 3.61 6.58
C ILE A 117 -17.39 3.58 7.87
#